data_AF-A0A6G7CA10-F1
#
_entry.id   AF-A0A6G7CA10-F1
#
_cell.length_a   1.000
_cell.length_b   1.000
_cell.length_c   1.000
_cell.angle_alpha   90.00
_cell.angle_beta   90.00
_cell.angle_gamma   90.00
#
_symmetry.space_group_name_H-M   'P 1'
#
loop_
_entity.id
_entity.type
_entity.pdbx_description
1 polymer ?
#
loop_
_entity_poly.entity_id
_entity_poly.type
_entity_poly.pdbx_seq_one_letter_code
_entity_poly.pdbx_strand_id
1 'polypeptide(L)'
;MKKKIFFACLILSIVFSSCKKEEIKTVVNPAEVETNKNSFKITLTATVREDDNFQMYYSQDDYEAPYQEDNSVWVAVKASDKPQDIVFILPQDVIPNYIRIDFGTNEKQKEISIQNFKMNYFSKIFEAKDSLFFDYFIPNDCVKILEKNKSVVQNIQSEDGRYDPLFYSEKALYDQIQLLIK
;
A
#
# COMPACT_ATOMS: atom_id res chain seq x y z
N MET A 1 -12.98 3.26 77.23
CA MET A 1 -12.04 4.20 76.53
C MET A 1 -11.46 3.42 75.36
N LYS A 2 -11.56 3.74 74.07
CA LYS A 2 -11.91 4.95 73.29
C LYS A 2 -12.31 4.48 71.86
N LYS A 3 -13.37 5.10 71.30
CA LYS A 3 -13.66 5.37 69.87
C LYS A 3 -13.77 4.17 68.90
N LYS A 4 -14.97 3.76 68.45
CA LYS A 4 -15.74 4.31 67.30
C LYS A 4 -14.87 4.68 66.10
N ILE A 5 -15.04 3.96 64.98
CA ILE A 5 -15.31 4.54 63.64
C ILE A 5 -16.03 3.47 62.81
N PHE A 6 -17.15 3.90 62.26
CA PHE A 6 -18.03 3.24 61.32
C PHE A 6 -17.49 3.57 59.93
N PHE A 7 -17.32 2.58 59.04
CA PHE A 7 -17.23 2.86 57.61
C PHE A 7 -17.96 1.77 56.84
N ALA A 8 -19.12 2.16 56.32
CA ALA A 8 -19.89 1.41 55.37
C ALA A 8 -19.13 1.39 54.03
N CYS A 9 -18.87 0.20 53.50
CA CYS A 9 -18.47 0.03 52.11
C CYS A 9 -19.54 -0.79 51.41
N LEU A 10 -20.37 -0.04 50.67
CA LEU A 10 -21.25 -0.48 49.61
C LEU A 10 -20.42 -1.21 48.54
N ILE A 11 -20.45 -2.54 48.53
CA ILE A 11 -19.88 -3.31 47.42
C ILE A 11 -20.99 -3.50 46.39
N LEU A 12 -20.92 -2.63 45.38
CA LEU A 12 -21.69 -2.67 44.15
C LEU A 12 -21.27 -3.94 43.38
N SER A 13 -22.12 -4.96 43.39
CA SER A 13 -21.94 -6.15 42.55
C SER A 13 -22.25 -5.80 41.09
N ILE A 14 -21.28 -5.25 40.38
CA ILE A 14 -21.31 -5.17 38.92
C ILE A 14 -20.81 -6.51 38.39
N VAL A 15 -21.74 -7.23 37.78
CA VAL A 15 -21.52 -8.47 37.04
C VAL A 15 -20.70 -8.11 35.80
N PHE A 16 -19.41 -8.44 35.79
CA PHE A 16 -18.63 -8.44 34.55
C PHE A 16 -19.03 -9.67 33.74
N SER A 17 -20.03 -9.49 32.88
CA SER A 17 -20.29 -10.39 31.75
C SER A 17 -19.04 -10.35 30.84
N SER A 18 -18.20 -11.36 30.97
CA SER A 18 -17.08 -11.61 30.06
C SER A 18 -17.65 -12.04 28.70
N CYS A 19 -17.96 -11.06 27.85
CA CYS A 19 -18.08 -11.28 26.42
C CYS A 19 -16.69 -11.63 25.89
N LYS A 20 -16.46 -12.93 25.71
CA LYS A 20 -15.36 -13.46 24.93
C LYS A 20 -15.54 -12.94 23.50
N LYS A 21 -14.80 -11.88 23.14
CA LYS A 21 -14.72 -11.41 21.76
C LYS A 21 -13.88 -12.45 21.01
N GLU A 22 -14.55 -13.32 20.27
CA GLU A 22 -13.88 -14.17 19.29
C GLU A 22 -13.30 -13.26 18.20
N GLU A 23 -11.97 -13.21 18.12
CA GLU A 23 -11.29 -12.72 16.93
C GLU A 23 -11.58 -13.71 15.81
N ILE A 24 -12.40 -13.29 14.84
CA ILE A 24 -12.52 -13.94 13.56
C ILE A 24 -11.17 -13.79 12.86
N LYS A 25 -10.31 -14.80 13.00
CA LYS A 25 -9.19 -15.00 12.11
C LYS A 25 -9.77 -15.43 10.76
N THR A 26 -9.96 -14.48 9.87
CA THR A 26 -10.19 -14.77 8.46
C THR A 26 -8.88 -15.34 7.90
N VAL A 27 -8.75 -16.67 7.99
CA VAL A 27 -7.79 -17.43 7.20
C VAL A 27 -8.26 -17.31 5.76
N VAL A 28 -7.65 -16.41 5.01
CA VAL A 28 -7.88 -16.32 3.57
C VAL A 28 -7.25 -17.55 2.93
N ASN A 29 -8.10 -18.46 2.50
CA ASN A 29 -7.72 -19.63 1.73
C ASN A 29 -7.26 -19.16 0.33
N PRO A 30 -6.16 -19.66 -0.27
CA PRO A 30 -5.62 -19.15 -1.55
C PRO A 30 -6.42 -19.58 -2.81
N ALA A 31 -7.67 -20.00 -2.67
CA ALA A 31 -8.51 -20.41 -3.80
C ALA A 31 -9.85 -19.67 -3.70
N GLU A 32 -10.20 -18.97 -4.78
CA GLU A 32 -11.36 -18.09 -4.96
C GLU A 32 -11.20 -16.64 -4.47
N VAL A 33 -10.24 -15.92 -5.07
CA VAL A 33 -10.55 -14.54 -5.49
C VAL A 33 -11.37 -14.70 -6.76
N GLU A 34 -12.70 -14.72 -6.64
CA GLU A 34 -13.52 -14.25 -7.74
C GLU A 34 -12.99 -12.86 -8.07
N THR A 35 -12.28 -12.76 -9.19
CA THR A 35 -11.82 -11.51 -9.73
C THR A 35 -13.07 -10.66 -9.89
N ASN A 36 -13.23 -9.67 -9.02
CA ASN A 36 -14.22 -8.63 -9.19
C ASN A 36 -13.91 -8.01 -10.56
N LYS A 37 -14.61 -8.43 -11.61
CA LYS A 37 -14.26 -8.12 -13.01
C LYS A 37 -14.23 -6.62 -13.28
N ASN A 38 -14.81 -5.85 -12.36
CA ASN A 38 -14.99 -4.40 -12.41
C ASN A 38 -14.00 -3.65 -11.50
N SER A 39 -13.11 -4.32 -10.75
CA SER A 39 -12.10 -3.62 -9.94
C SER A 39 -10.93 -3.17 -10.79
N PHE A 40 -10.44 -1.96 -10.53
CA PHE A 40 -9.19 -1.47 -11.08
C PHE A 40 -8.02 -2.19 -10.40
N LYS A 41 -7.24 -2.95 -11.18
CA LYS A 41 -6.12 -3.76 -10.69
C LYS A 41 -4.79 -3.20 -11.14
N ILE A 42 -3.93 -2.87 -10.19
CA ILE A 42 -2.56 -2.43 -10.41
C ILE A 42 -1.62 -3.58 -10.04
N THR A 43 -0.60 -3.80 -10.86
CA THR A 43 0.43 -4.81 -10.63
C THR A 43 1.80 -4.20 -10.83
N LEU A 44 2.61 -4.23 -9.78
CA LEU A 44 4.03 -3.90 -9.83
C LEU A 44 4.82 -5.20 -9.85
N THR A 45 5.46 -5.53 -10.97
CA THR A 45 6.39 -6.64 -11.05
C THR A 45 7.77 -6.13 -10.64
N ALA A 46 8.27 -6.61 -9.51
CA ALA A 46 9.54 -6.16 -8.94
C ALA A 46 10.32 -7.30 -8.27
N THR A 47 11.63 -7.14 -8.16
CA THR A 47 12.49 -7.96 -7.29
C THR A 47 12.73 -7.19 -5.99
N VAL A 48 12.23 -7.75 -4.88
CA VAL A 48 12.30 -7.17 -3.53
C VAL A 48 12.95 -8.20 -2.62
N ARG A 49 14.16 -7.89 -2.12
CA ARG A 49 15.04 -8.89 -1.47
C ARG A 49 14.93 -8.97 0.05
N GLU A 50 14.08 -8.16 0.65
CA GLU A 50 13.76 -8.21 2.07
C GLU A 50 12.24 -8.31 2.23
N ASP A 51 11.78 -8.85 3.34
CA ASP A 51 10.36 -8.81 3.68
C ASP A 51 9.97 -7.34 3.93
N ASP A 52 8.84 -6.91 3.37
CA ASP A 52 8.37 -5.53 3.51
C ASP A 52 6.83 -5.45 3.39
N ASN A 53 6.27 -4.26 3.57
CA ASN A 53 4.87 -3.95 3.33
C ASN A 53 4.77 -2.71 2.45
N PHE A 54 4.24 -2.87 1.25
CA PHE A 54 4.02 -1.76 0.32
C PHE A 54 2.59 -1.25 0.49
N GLN A 55 2.41 0.05 0.28
CA GLN A 55 1.11 0.69 0.29
C GLN A 55 0.89 1.38 -1.05
N MET A 56 -0.34 1.35 -1.54
CA MET A 56 -0.76 2.15 -2.67
C MET A 56 -1.91 3.04 -2.25
N TYR A 57 -1.72 4.35 -2.36
CA TYR A 57 -2.82 5.30 -2.21
C TYR A 57 -3.40 5.62 -3.57
N TYR A 58 -4.68 5.96 -3.57
CA TYR A 58 -5.38 6.45 -4.74
C TYR A 58 -6.17 7.72 -4.40
N SER A 59 -6.33 8.59 -5.40
CA SER A 59 -7.19 9.76 -5.31
C SER A 59 -8.13 9.77 -6.52
N GLN A 60 -9.39 10.14 -6.28
CA GLN A 60 -10.36 10.47 -7.34
C GLN A 60 -10.51 11.98 -7.53
N ASP A 61 -9.78 12.76 -6.72
CA ASP A 61 -9.76 14.22 -6.74
C ASP A 61 -8.58 14.72 -7.61
N ASP A 62 -8.28 16.02 -7.49
CA ASP A 62 -7.17 16.66 -8.19
C ASP A 62 -5.79 16.22 -7.66
N TYR A 63 -4.75 16.43 -8.48
CA TYR A 63 -3.36 16.01 -8.20
C TYR A 63 -2.81 16.50 -6.85
N GLU A 64 -3.14 17.73 -6.47
CA GLU A 64 -2.63 18.38 -5.26
C GLU A 64 -3.41 18.00 -3.99
N ALA A 65 -4.49 17.21 -4.13
CA ALA A 65 -5.28 16.79 -2.98
C ALA A 65 -4.46 15.83 -2.09
N PRO A 66 -4.43 16.05 -0.75
CA PRO A 66 -3.75 15.13 0.14
C PRO A 66 -4.35 13.72 0.06
N TYR A 67 -3.49 12.71 -0.10
CA TYR A 67 -3.91 11.31 -0.02
C TYR A 67 -4.50 11.00 1.37
N GLN A 68 -5.61 10.27 1.38
CA GLN A 68 -6.32 9.85 2.58
C GLN A 68 -5.99 8.39 2.89
N GLU A 69 -5.77 8.04 4.17
CA GLU A 69 -5.43 6.66 4.57
C GLU A 69 -6.51 5.65 4.17
N ASP A 70 -7.79 6.03 4.30
CA ASP A 70 -8.93 5.20 3.91
C ASP A 70 -8.95 4.90 2.39
N ASN A 71 -8.24 5.70 1.60
CA ASN A 71 -8.06 5.52 0.16
C ASN A 71 -6.71 4.85 -0.15
N SER A 72 -6.42 3.73 0.52
CA SER A 72 -5.18 3.00 0.31
C SER A 72 -5.35 1.48 0.40
N VAL A 73 -4.39 0.76 -0.17
CA VAL A 73 -4.30 -0.70 -0.14
C VAL A 73 -2.90 -1.12 0.29
N TRP A 74 -2.82 -1.92 1.35
CA TRP A 74 -1.59 -2.51 1.86
C TRP A 74 -1.36 -3.92 1.27
N VAL A 75 -0.12 -4.22 0.92
CA VAL A 75 0.30 -5.54 0.45
C VAL A 75 1.61 -5.93 1.12
N ALA A 76 1.59 -7.06 1.84
CA ALA A 76 2.81 -7.67 2.36
C ALA A 76 3.62 -8.27 1.20
N VAL A 77 4.91 -7.93 1.14
CA VAL A 77 5.86 -8.41 0.13
C VAL A 77 6.84 -9.34 0.80
N LYS A 78 7.01 -10.55 0.25
CA LYS A 78 7.99 -11.51 0.75
C LYS A 78 9.29 -11.40 -0.01
N ALA A 79 10.41 -11.53 0.70
CA ALA A 79 11.74 -11.51 0.09
C ALA A 79 11.84 -12.54 -1.04
N SER A 80 12.36 -12.11 -2.18
CA SER A 80 12.60 -12.94 -3.35
C SER A 80 13.79 -12.43 -4.16
N ASP A 81 14.67 -13.35 -4.55
CA ASP A 81 15.74 -13.08 -5.52
C ASP A 81 15.25 -13.06 -6.98
N LYS A 82 13.97 -13.36 -7.20
CA LYS A 82 13.30 -13.35 -8.50
C LYS A 82 12.22 -12.28 -8.56
N PRO A 83 11.91 -11.74 -9.77
CA PRO A 83 10.75 -10.89 -9.97
C PRO A 83 9.47 -11.56 -9.45
N GLN A 84 8.63 -10.78 -8.76
CA GLN A 84 7.33 -11.20 -8.25
C GLN A 84 6.29 -10.11 -8.54
N ASP A 85 5.04 -10.52 -8.68
CA ASP A 85 3.92 -9.59 -8.86
C ASP A 85 3.38 -9.14 -7.50
N ILE A 86 3.45 -7.84 -7.25
CA ILE A 86 2.83 -7.15 -6.12
C ILE A 86 1.53 -6.56 -6.64
N VAL A 87 0.40 -7.08 -6.17
CA VAL A 87 -0.92 -6.80 -6.75
C VAL A 87 -1.77 -5.96 -5.79
N PHE A 88 -2.11 -4.76 -6.23
CA PHE A 88 -3.06 -3.87 -5.54
C PHE A 88 -4.40 -3.95 -6.26
N ILE A 89 -5.46 -4.30 -5.52
CA ILE A 89 -6.83 -4.36 -6.05
C ILE A 89 -7.62 -3.26 -5.37
N LEU A 90 -8.05 -2.26 -6.13
CA LEU A 90 -8.88 -1.20 -5.58
C LEU A 90 -10.30 -1.72 -5.28
N PRO A 91 -11.04 -1.06 -4.38
CA PRO A 91 -12.44 -1.39 -4.15
C PRO A 91 -13.25 -1.39 -5.44
N GLN A 92 -14.37 -2.12 -5.42
CA GLN A 92 -15.23 -2.23 -6.59
C GLN A 92 -15.68 -0.84 -7.06
N ASP A 93 -15.71 -0.64 -8.38
CA ASP A 93 -16.16 0.59 -9.03
C ASP A 93 -15.34 1.85 -8.69
N VAL A 94 -14.23 1.71 -7.96
CA VAL A 94 -13.25 2.78 -7.73
C VAL A 94 -12.29 2.86 -8.91
N ILE A 95 -12.20 4.05 -9.47
CA ILE A 95 -11.27 4.41 -10.54
C ILE A 95 -10.37 5.53 -10.01
N PRO A 96 -9.04 5.33 -9.95
CA PRO A 96 -8.11 6.36 -9.49
C PRO A 96 -7.88 7.38 -10.59
N ASN A 97 -7.76 8.66 -10.25
CA ASN A 97 -7.14 9.68 -11.12
C ASN A 97 -5.63 9.72 -10.88
N TYR A 98 -5.21 9.62 -9.63
CA TYR A 98 -3.81 9.67 -9.22
C TYR A 98 -3.48 8.54 -8.25
N ILE A 99 -2.23 8.11 -8.28
CA ILE A 99 -1.71 6.99 -7.51
C ILE A 99 -0.40 7.43 -6.84
N ARG A 100 -0.25 7.07 -5.56
CA ARG A 100 1.03 7.07 -4.86
C ARG A 100 1.39 5.66 -4.47
N ILE A 101 2.63 5.26 -4.69
CA ILE A 101 3.12 3.94 -4.27
C ILE A 101 4.23 4.15 -3.25
N ASP A 102 4.03 3.61 -2.07
CA ASP A 102 4.95 3.67 -0.96
C ASP A 102 5.74 2.36 -0.97
N PHE A 103 7.04 2.48 -1.20
CA PHE A 103 7.98 1.41 -1.52
C PHE A 103 8.51 0.70 -0.27
N GLY A 104 7.70 0.59 0.78
CA GLY A 104 8.04 -0.17 1.96
C GLY A 104 8.21 0.65 3.23
N THR A 105 8.17 -0.06 4.34
CA THR A 105 8.38 0.46 5.71
C THR A 105 9.63 -0.14 6.35
N ASN A 106 10.28 -1.11 5.70
CA ASN A 106 11.50 -1.74 6.20
C ASN A 106 12.73 -0.89 5.83
N GLU A 107 13.32 -0.19 6.80
CA GLU A 107 14.54 0.61 6.60
C GLU A 107 15.77 -0.20 6.14
N LYS A 108 15.74 -1.53 6.27
CA LYS A 108 16.81 -2.42 5.80
C LYS A 108 16.59 -2.89 4.36
N GLN A 109 15.53 -2.43 3.71
CA GLN A 109 15.20 -2.78 2.34
C GLN A 109 16.39 -2.49 1.42
N LYS A 110 16.83 -3.54 0.71
CA LYS A 110 17.89 -3.44 -0.30
C LYS A 110 17.34 -2.85 -1.60
N GLU A 111 18.21 -2.75 -2.58
CA GLU A 111 17.87 -2.36 -3.94
C GLU A 111 16.65 -3.12 -4.46
N ILE A 112 15.67 -2.36 -4.95
CA ILE A 112 14.48 -2.84 -5.62
C ILE A 112 14.70 -2.67 -7.11
N SER A 113 14.49 -3.74 -7.88
CA SER A 113 14.49 -3.65 -9.35
C SER A 113 13.06 -3.78 -9.84
N ILE A 114 12.58 -2.78 -10.58
CA ILE A 114 11.23 -2.72 -11.14
C ILE A 114 11.27 -3.26 -12.57
N GLN A 115 10.51 -4.30 -12.88
CA GLN A 115 10.43 -4.88 -14.23
C GLN A 115 9.22 -4.37 -15.01
N ASN A 116 8.09 -4.18 -14.34
CA ASN A 116 6.86 -3.75 -15.00
C ASN A 116 5.91 -3.05 -14.03
N PHE A 117 5.20 -2.06 -14.53
CA PHE A 117 4.00 -1.53 -13.92
C PHE A 117 2.83 -1.75 -14.88
N LYS A 118 1.75 -2.35 -14.38
CA LYS A 118 0.59 -2.72 -15.19
C LYS A 118 -0.70 -2.27 -14.52
N MET A 119 -1.57 -1.63 -15.30
CA MET A 119 -2.95 -1.33 -14.91
C MET A 119 -3.90 -2.18 -15.75
N ASN A 120 -4.91 -2.76 -15.11
CA ASN A 120 -5.93 -3.56 -15.76
C ASN A 120 -7.29 -3.07 -15.28
N TYR A 121 -8.17 -2.78 -16.23
CA TYR A 121 -9.56 -2.44 -15.97
C TYR A 121 -10.43 -3.09 -17.04
N PHE A 122 -11.31 -4.01 -16.63
CA PHE A 122 -12.00 -4.93 -17.53
C PHE A 122 -11.02 -5.64 -18.49
N SER A 123 -11.22 -5.50 -19.81
CA SER A 123 -10.39 -6.10 -20.86
C SER A 123 -9.23 -5.20 -21.32
N LYS A 124 -9.11 -4.00 -20.75
CA LYS A 124 -8.09 -3.03 -21.15
C LYS A 124 -6.90 -3.09 -20.22
N ILE A 125 -5.71 -3.00 -20.82
CA ILE A 125 -4.43 -3.14 -20.14
C ILE A 125 -3.53 -1.99 -20.60
N PHE A 126 -2.82 -1.41 -19.64
CA PHE A 126 -1.69 -0.52 -19.87
C PHE A 126 -0.45 -1.11 -19.18
N GLU A 127 0.71 -1.02 -19.82
CA GLU A 127 1.99 -1.47 -19.27
C GLU A 127 3.09 -0.41 -19.45
N ALA A 128 3.91 -0.23 -18.42
CA ALA A 128 5.15 0.52 -18.44
C ALA A 128 6.28 -0.40 -17.97
N LYS A 129 7.06 -0.92 -18.93
CA LYS A 129 8.14 -1.88 -18.68
C LYS A 129 9.46 -1.19 -18.40
N ASP A 130 10.24 -1.80 -17.50
CA ASP A 130 11.59 -1.37 -17.15
C ASP A 130 11.65 0.14 -16.90
N SER A 131 12.51 0.88 -17.63
CA SER A 131 12.75 2.31 -17.40
C SER A 131 11.56 3.20 -17.73
N LEU A 132 10.57 2.70 -18.48
CA LEU A 132 9.35 3.44 -18.79
C LEU A 132 8.54 3.77 -17.53
N PHE A 133 8.74 3.04 -16.43
CA PHE A 133 8.14 3.37 -15.14
C PHE A 133 8.38 4.84 -14.75
N PHE A 134 9.59 5.36 -15.01
CA PHE A 134 9.98 6.72 -14.66
C PHE A 134 9.41 7.80 -15.59
N ASP A 135 8.69 7.43 -16.64
CA ASP A 135 7.94 8.38 -17.48
C ASP A 135 6.57 8.71 -16.87
N TYR A 136 6.16 7.94 -15.85
CA TYR A 136 4.84 8.00 -15.22
C TYR A 136 4.90 8.29 -13.73
N PHE A 137 6.07 8.15 -13.09
CA PHE A 137 6.24 8.25 -11.65
C PHE A 137 7.49 9.06 -11.29
N ILE A 138 7.33 9.97 -10.31
CA ILE A 138 8.42 10.74 -9.71
C ILE A 138 8.67 10.27 -8.28
N PRO A 139 9.92 9.92 -7.90
CA PRO A 139 10.27 9.61 -6.52
C PRO A 139 10.32 10.87 -5.64
N ASN A 140 10.09 10.71 -4.34
CA ASN A 140 10.51 11.71 -3.36
C ASN A 140 11.99 11.58 -2.98
N ASP A 141 12.42 12.36 -1.99
CA ASP A 141 13.78 12.40 -1.45
C ASP A 141 14.20 11.15 -0.66
N CYS A 142 13.28 10.23 -0.38
CA CYS A 142 13.55 8.95 0.28
C CYS A 142 13.80 7.80 -0.72
N VAL A 143 13.85 8.09 -2.03
CA VAL A 143 14.17 7.09 -3.06
C VAL A 143 15.30 7.59 -3.95
N LYS A 144 16.39 6.82 -3.99
CA LYS A 144 17.51 7.05 -4.89
C LYS A 144 17.41 6.14 -6.11
N ILE A 145 17.38 6.73 -7.31
CA ILE A 145 17.54 5.97 -8.55
C ILE A 145 19.03 5.63 -8.72
N LEU A 146 19.37 4.34 -8.64
CA LEU A 146 20.74 3.85 -8.79
C LEU A 146 21.10 3.64 -10.26
N GLU A 147 20.22 2.96 -11.01
CA GLU A 147 20.40 2.68 -12.45
C GLU A 147 19.08 2.86 -13.20
N LYS A 148 18.85 4.05 -13.78
CA LYS A 148 17.59 4.37 -14.47
C LYS A 148 17.26 3.40 -15.61
N ASN A 149 18.25 3.01 -16.41
CA ASN A 149 18.05 2.12 -17.57
C ASN A 149 17.70 0.68 -17.19
N LYS A 150 17.97 0.27 -15.94
CA LYS A 150 17.65 -1.06 -15.41
C LYS A 150 16.54 -1.01 -14.35
N SER A 151 15.97 0.17 -14.14
CA SER A 151 14.97 0.44 -13.09
C SER A 151 15.34 -0.08 -11.72
N VAL A 152 16.59 0.18 -11.32
CA VAL A 152 17.08 -0.14 -9.98
C VAL A 152 17.04 1.11 -9.11
N VAL A 153 16.34 0.99 -7.98
CA VAL A 153 16.17 2.05 -6.99
C VAL A 153 16.57 1.53 -5.60
N GLN A 154 16.90 2.45 -4.71
CA GLN A 154 17.21 2.16 -3.32
C GLN A 154 16.44 3.13 -2.44
N ASN A 155 15.70 2.58 -1.48
CA ASN A 155 15.09 3.39 -0.43
C ASN A 155 16.19 3.92 0.49
N ILE A 156 16.09 5.20 0.85
CA ILE A 156 17.05 5.89 1.70
C ILE A 156 16.30 6.73 2.72
N GLN A 157 16.97 7.09 3.82
CA GLN A 157 16.50 8.19 4.66
C GLN A 157 16.79 9.52 3.95
N SER A 158 15.86 10.47 4.06
CA SER A 158 16.10 11.86 3.66
C SER A 158 17.12 12.54 4.57
N GLU A 159 17.55 13.75 4.22
CA GLU A 159 18.58 14.50 4.96
C GLU A 159 18.20 14.78 6.42
N ASP A 160 16.90 14.87 6.73
CA ASP A 160 16.35 15.06 8.06
C ASP A 160 16.12 13.74 8.84
N GLY A 161 16.45 12.60 8.24
CA GLY A 161 16.33 11.27 8.86
C GLY A 161 14.97 10.60 8.71
N ARG A 162 14.03 11.18 7.98
CA ARG A 162 12.74 10.53 7.68
C ARG A 162 12.96 9.37 6.70
N TYR A 163 12.26 8.26 6.94
CA TYR A 163 12.19 7.13 6.01
C TYR A 163 10.75 6.97 5.52
N ASP A 164 10.50 7.43 4.30
CA ASP A 164 9.17 7.39 3.68
C ASP A 164 9.31 7.31 2.16
N PRO A 165 9.84 6.19 1.63
CA PRO A 165 10.14 6.03 0.22
C PRO A 165 8.86 5.92 -0.61
N LEU A 166 8.60 6.89 -1.47
CA LEU A 166 7.37 6.90 -2.27
C LEU A 166 7.57 7.44 -3.69
N PHE A 167 6.64 7.06 -4.57
CA PHE A 167 6.52 7.54 -5.93
C PHE A 167 5.14 8.15 -6.16
N TYR A 168 5.10 9.35 -6.73
CA TYR A 168 3.87 10.02 -7.16
C TYR A 168 3.63 9.81 -8.65
N SER A 169 2.41 9.43 -9.05
CA SER A 169 2.02 9.36 -10.45
C SER A 169 1.95 10.75 -11.08
N GLU A 170 2.42 10.89 -12.31
CA GLU A 170 2.33 12.15 -13.06
C GLU A 170 1.08 12.23 -13.94
N LYS A 171 0.86 13.41 -14.54
CA LYS A 171 -0.19 13.63 -15.55
C LYS A 171 -0.15 12.59 -16.67
N ALA A 172 1.04 12.14 -17.07
CA ALA A 172 1.18 11.10 -18.09
C ALA A 172 0.45 9.81 -17.70
N LEU A 173 0.47 9.43 -16.42
CA LEU A 173 -0.24 8.23 -15.95
C LEU A 173 -1.75 8.49 -15.89
N TYR A 174 -2.16 9.65 -15.39
CA TYR A 174 -3.56 10.08 -15.41
C TYR A 174 -4.14 9.96 -16.83
N ASP A 175 -3.44 10.46 -17.85
CA ASP A 175 -3.89 10.38 -19.23
C ASP A 175 -4.07 8.92 -19.70
N GLN A 176 -3.21 7.98 -19.26
CA GLN A 176 -3.36 6.55 -19.56
C GLN A 176 -4.55 5.93 -18.84
N ILE A 177 -4.81 6.30 -17.59
CA ILE A 177 -6.01 5.88 -16.85
C ILE A 177 -7.27 6.32 -17.61
N GLN A 178 -7.32 7.57 -18.09
CA GLN A 178 -8.46 8.07 -18.86
C GLN A 178 -8.69 7.29 -20.18
N LEU A 179 -7.65 6.71 -20.78
CA LEU A 179 -7.79 5.84 -21.95
C LEU A 179 -8.32 4.44 -21.60
N LEU A 180 -7.98 3.94 -20.40
CA LEU A 180 -8.46 2.65 -19.91
C LEU A 180 -9.96 2.65 -19.61
N ILE A 181 -10.53 3.78 -19.19
CA ILE A 181 -11.93 3.85 -18.74
C ILE A 181 -12.92 4.34 -19.81
N LYS A 182 -12.41 4.82 -20.95
CA LYS A 182 -13.23 5.14 -22.14
C LYS A 182 -13.77 3.89 -22.82
#